data_AF-A0A0M9E4J8-F1
#
_entry.id   AF-A0A0M9E4J8-F1
#
_cell.length_a   1.000
_cell.length_b   1.000
_cell.length_c   1.000
_cell.angle_alpha   90.00
_cell.angle_beta   90.00
_cell.angle_gamma   90.00
#
_symmetry.space_group_name_H-M   'P 1'
#
loop_
_entity.id
_entity.type
_entity.pdbx_description
1 polymer ?
#
loop_
_entity_poly.entity_id
_entity_poly.type
_entity_poly.pdbx_seq_one_letter_code
_entity_poly.pdbx_strand_id
1 'polypeptide(L)'
;MDKELVVRENLSKEMIKSGEKLIERLDQSNSNVEAALWFFSQDEKIWKMIIISPLVKTEGPRNYYKRILKANKTADESEALISLNDISADDTSNPLFNLFNKTLSTGKKITGIRLSKNTING
;
A
#
# COMPACT_ATOMS: atom_id res chain seq x y z
N MET A 1 -14.87 -13.35 -22.39
CA MET A 1 -14.31 -12.07 -21.90
C MET A 1 -13.98 -12.10 -20.41
N ASP A 2 -14.09 -13.27 -19.75
CA ASP A 2 -14.16 -13.35 -18.28
C ASP A 2 -12.81 -13.57 -17.59
N LYS A 3 -11.81 -14.06 -18.31
CA LYS A 3 -10.50 -14.37 -17.73
C LYS A 3 -9.73 -13.13 -17.29
N GLU A 4 -9.85 -12.03 -18.03
CA GLU A 4 -9.14 -10.78 -17.72
C GLU A 4 -9.70 -10.09 -16.46
N LEU A 5 -11.02 -10.11 -16.28
CA LEU A 5 -11.68 -9.54 -15.10
C LEU A 5 -11.30 -10.31 -13.82
N VAL A 6 -11.33 -11.64 -13.85
CA VAL A 6 -10.97 -12.49 -12.70
C VAL A 6 -9.49 -12.35 -12.32
N VAL A 7 -8.60 -12.08 -13.30
CA VAL A 7 -7.18 -11.85 -13.03
C VAL A 7 -6.96 -10.53 -12.29
N ARG A 8 -7.67 -9.46 -12.65
CA ARG A 8 -7.54 -8.14 -12.00
C ARG A 8 -8.01 -8.15 -10.53
N GLU A 9 -8.97 -9.00 -10.18
CA GLU A 9 -9.45 -9.15 -8.80
C GLU A 9 -8.46 -9.87 -7.87
N ASN A 10 -7.47 -10.59 -8.42
CA ASN A 10 -6.52 -11.35 -7.63
C ASN A 10 -5.21 -10.57 -7.45
N LEU A 11 -4.84 -10.33 -6.19
CA LEU A 11 -3.55 -9.77 -5.85
C LEU A 11 -2.45 -10.77 -6.21
N SER A 12 -1.62 -10.44 -7.19
CA SER A 12 -0.60 -11.35 -7.70
C SER A 12 0.63 -11.40 -6.78
N LYS A 13 1.43 -12.46 -6.87
CA LYS A 13 2.71 -12.57 -6.15
C LYS A 13 3.69 -11.46 -6.55
N GLU A 14 3.66 -11.05 -7.82
CA GLU A 14 4.49 -9.96 -8.32
C GLU A 14 4.10 -8.64 -7.69
N MET A 15 2.80 -8.34 -7.58
CA MET A 15 2.32 -7.14 -6.88
C MET A 15 2.74 -7.12 -5.41
N ILE A 16 2.61 -8.25 -4.71
CA ILE A 16 3.06 -8.37 -3.31
C ILE A 16 4.56 -8.06 -3.22
N LYS A 17 5.37 -8.69 -4.07
CA LYS A 17 6.83 -8.49 -4.10
C LYS A 17 7.21 -7.04 -4.44
N SER A 18 6.55 -6.43 -5.42
CA SER A 18 6.76 -5.02 -5.78
C SER A 18 6.41 -4.08 -4.63
N GLY A 19 5.35 -4.40 -3.87
CA GLY A 19 4.97 -3.67 -2.67
C GLY A 19 6.04 -3.76 -1.58
N GLU A 20 6.49 -4.98 -1.25
CA GLU A 20 7.56 -5.22 -0.27
C GLU A 20 8.81 -4.42 -0.62
N LYS A 21 9.24 -4.49 -1.88
CA LYS A 21 10.43 -3.80 -2.37
C LYS A 21 10.31 -2.27 -2.31
N LEU A 22 9.14 -1.73 -2.64
CA LEU A 22 8.89 -0.30 -2.49
C LEU A 22 8.99 0.14 -1.03
N ILE A 23 8.42 -0.63 -0.10
CA ILE A 23 8.51 -0.32 1.33
C ILE A 23 9.95 -0.39 1.83
N GLU A 24 10.72 -1.41 1.45
CA GLU A 24 12.15 -1.51 1.80
C GLU A 24 12.94 -0.24 1.41
N ARG A 25 12.71 0.30 0.20
CA ARG A 25 13.35 1.55 -0.26
C ARG A 25 12.84 2.79 0.48
N LEU A 26 11.56 2.82 0.83
CA LEU A 26 10.98 3.91 1.62
C LEU A 26 11.54 3.94 3.05
N ASP A 27 11.76 2.77 3.64
CA ASP A 27 12.38 2.64 4.96
C ASP A 27 13.84 3.11 4.94
N GLN A 28 14.61 2.72 3.92
CA GLN A 28 15.99 3.19 3.71
C GLN A 28 16.11 4.73 3.54
N SER A 29 15.04 5.39 3.09
CA SER A 29 14.99 6.85 2.90
C SER A 29 14.34 7.61 4.06
N ASN A 30 14.13 6.94 5.21
CA ASN A 30 13.45 7.51 6.38
C ASN A 30 12.10 8.14 6.02
N SER A 31 11.31 7.47 5.17
CA SER A 31 9.97 7.93 4.80
C SER A 31 8.92 7.64 5.87
N ASN A 32 9.31 7.01 6.98
CA ASN A 32 8.49 6.76 8.17
C ASN A 32 7.15 6.08 7.82
N VAL A 33 7.22 4.91 7.18
CA VAL A 33 6.04 4.11 6.85
C VAL A 33 5.58 3.39 8.12
N GLU A 34 4.39 3.73 8.61
CA GLU A 34 3.79 3.09 9.80
C GLU A 34 2.97 1.86 9.43
N ALA A 35 2.35 1.88 8.25
CA ALA A 35 1.62 0.75 7.71
C ALA A 35 1.60 0.79 6.18
N ALA A 36 1.52 -0.38 5.57
CA ALA A 36 1.30 -0.52 4.14
C ALA A 36 0.46 -1.76 3.83
N LEU A 37 -0.49 -1.62 2.90
CA LEU A 37 -1.37 -2.73 2.52
C LEU A 37 -1.87 -2.60 1.08
N TRP A 38 -2.22 -3.75 0.51
CA TRP A 38 -2.98 -3.80 -0.74
C TRP A 38 -4.48 -3.74 -0.45
N PHE A 39 -5.17 -2.83 -1.10
CA PHE A 39 -6.61 -2.61 -1.01
C PHE A 39 -7.25 -2.74 -2.39
N PHE A 40 -8.29 -3.58 -2.50
CA PHE A 40 -9.01 -3.71 -3.77
C PHE A 40 -10.12 -2.65 -3.84
N SER A 41 -9.95 -1.67 -4.73
CA SER A 41 -10.97 -0.67 -5.01
C SER A 41 -12.07 -1.31 -5.85
N GLN A 42 -13.26 -1.47 -5.27
CA GLN A 42 -14.43 -2.03 -5.97
C GLN A 42 -14.89 -1.12 -7.12
N ASP A 43 -14.84 0.19 -6.91
CA ASP A 43 -15.28 1.19 -7.89
C ASP A 43 -14.40 1.17 -9.15
N GLU A 44 -13.09 1.08 -8.95
CA GLU A 44 -12.11 1.10 -10.04
C GLU A 44 -11.77 -0.31 -10.54
N LYS A 45 -12.16 -1.36 -9.81
CA LYS A 45 -11.80 -2.77 -10.05
C LYS A 45 -10.29 -2.98 -10.19
N ILE A 46 -9.51 -2.25 -9.39
CA ILE A 46 -8.05 -2.36 -9.33
C ILE A 46 -7.55 -2.48 -7.90
N TRP A 47 -6.38 -3.07 -7.74
CA TRP A 47 -5.65 -3.07 -6.49
C TRP A 47 -4.86 -1.77 -6.34
N LYS A 48 -5.00 -1.11 -5.19
CA LYS A 48 -4.20 0.04 -4.78
C LYS A 48 -3.32 -0.31 -3.60
N MET A 49 -2.09 0.18 -3.61
CA MET A 49 -1.18 0.11 -2.49
C MET A 49 -1.43 1.34 -1.60
N ILE A 50 -1.96 1.13 -0.40
CA ILE A 50 -2.12 2.19 0.60
C ILE A 50 -0.86 2.20 1.46
N ILE A 51 -0.23 3.37 1.57
CA ILE A 51 0.93 3.63 2.42
C ILE A 51 0.54 4.69 3.44
N ILE A 52 0.70 4.39 4.71
CA ILE A 52 0.35 5.28 5.82
C ILE A 52 1.62 5.80 6.47
N SER A 53 1.74 7.12 6.55
CA SER A 53 2.87 7.80 7.20
C SER A 53 2.45 9.13 7.83
N PRO A 54 2.93 9.46 9.05
CA PRO A 54 2.71 10.77 9.63
C PRO A 54 3.37 11.90 8.82
N LEU A 55 4.32 11.57 7.93
CA LEU A 55 4.94 12.55 7.03
C LEU A 55 3.95 13.09 5.99
N VAL A 56 2.89 12.34 5.64
CA VAL A 56 1.83 12.84 4.74
C VAL A 56 1.15 14.07 5.35
N LYS A 57 0.85 14.04 6.66
CA LYS A 57 0.22 15.16 7.37
C LYS A 57 1.19 16.31 7.64
N THR A 58 2.43 16.02 7.98
CA THR A 58 3.42 17.04 8.40
C THR A 58 4.11 17.72 7.22
N GLU A 59 4.39 17.00 6.13
CA GLU A 59 5.06 17.55 4.94
C GLU A 59 4.08 17.83 3.79
N GLY A 60 2.87 17.30 3.87
CA GLY A 60 1.85 17.37 2.84
C GLY A 60 1.96 16.23 1.80
N PRO A 61 0.83 15.81 1.21
CA PRO A 61 0.76 14.65 0.32
C PRO A 61 1.70 14.78 -0.89
N ARG A 62 1.77 15.99 -1.49
CA ARG A 62 2.65 16.24 -2.65
C ARG A 62 4.12 15.92 -2.34
N ASN A 63 4.61 16.29 -1.16
CA ASN A 63 6.00 16.03 -0.80
C ASN A 63 6.23 14.56 -0.49
N TYR A 64 5.24 13.89 0.10
CA TYR A 64 5.30 12.45 0.31
C TYR A 64 5.33 11.67 -1.01
N TYR A 65 4.51 12.03 -2.00
CA TYR A 65 4.58 11.43 -3.35
C TYR A 65 5.93 11.63 -4.02
N LYS A 66 6.64 12.74 -3.76
CA LYS A 66 8.02 12.90 -4.22
C LYS A 66 8.98 11.91 -3.56
N ARG A 67 8.76 11.51 -2.30
CA ARG A 67 9.54 10.46 -1.62
C ARG A 67 9.32 9.11 -2.30
N ILE A 68 8.07 8.76 -2.58
CA ILE A 68 7.72 7.54 -3.33
C ILE A 68 8.37 7.54 -4.71
N LEU A 69 8.30 8.65 -5.45
CA LEU A 69 8.95 8.77 -6.75
C LEU A 69 10.48 8.60 -6.64
N LYS A 70 11.11 9.18 -5.61
CA LYS A 70 12.55 9.01 -5.36
C LYS A 70 12.89 7.55 -5.03
N ALA A 71 12.09 6.88 -4.20
CA ALA A 71 12.28 5.46 -3.89
C ALA A 71 12.11 4.57 -5.14
N ASN A 72 11.15 4.86 -6.02
CA ASN A 72 11.03 4.13 -7.29
C ASN A 72 12.26 4.32 -8.20
N LYS A 73 12.94 5.47 -8.14
CA LYS A 73 14.16 5.72 -8.92
C LYS A 73 15.39 4.94 -8.44
N THR A 74 15.33 4.35 -7.25
CA THR A 74 16.43 3.54 -6.70
C THR A 74 16.13 2.03 -6.78
N ALA A 75 15.12 1.63 -7.56
CA ALA A 75 14.84 0.22 -7.81
C ALA A 75 15.82 -0.37 -8.82
N ASP A 76 16.15 -1.66 -8.66
CA ASP A 76 16.95 -2.37 -9.65
C ASP A 76 16.14 -2.58 -10.95
N GLU A 77 16.82 -2.71 -12.08
CA GLU A 77 16.18 -2.89 -13.40
C GLU A 77 15.27 -4.13 -13.46
N SER A 78 15.54 -5.14 -12.63
CA SER A 78 14.76 -6.38 -12.55
C SER A 78 13.48 -6.27 -11.72
N GLU A 79 13.26 -5.14 -11.04
CA GLU A 79 12.13 -4.95 -10.15
C GLU A 79 10.92 -4.34 -10.85
N ALA A 80 9.76 -4.98 -10.70
CA ALA A 80 8.51 -4.39 -11.14
C ALA A 80 8.12 -3.22 -10.23
N LEU A 81 7.94 -2.03 -10.82
CA LEU A 81 7.54 -0.82 -10.12
C LEU A 81 6.02 -0.70 -10.00
N ILE A 82 5.57 -0.15 -8.88
CA ILE A 82 4.17 0.25 -8.70
C ILE A 82 4.00 1.69 -9.22
N SER A 83 3.03 1.89 -10.10
CA SER A 83 2.65 3.22 -10.59
C SER A 83 2.19 4.12 -9.46
N LEU A 84 2.53 5.41 -9.51
CA LEU A 84 2.02 6.38 -8.53
C LEU A 84 0.49 6.49 -8.54
N ASN A 85 -0.16 6.21 -9.67
CA ASN A 85 -1.63 6.21 -9.78
C ASN A 85 -2.28 5.06 -9.00
N ASP A 86 -1.53 3.99 -8.76
CA ASP A 86 -1.97 2.81 -8.01
C ASP A 86 -1.55 2.88 -6.54
N ILE A 87 -0.99 4.01 -6.10
CA ILE A 87 -0.57 4.23 -4.71
C ILE A 87 -1.42 5.33 -4.08
N SER A 88 -2.00 5.03 -2.91
CA SER A 88 -2.56 6.03 -1.99
C SER A 88 -1.58 6.30 -0.87
N ALA A 89 -1.24 7.55 -0.63
CA ALA A 89 -0.44 7.97 0.51
C ALA A 89 -1.32 8.73 1.50
N ASP A 90 -1.48 8.18 2.70
CA ASP A 90 -2.36 8.71 3.75
C ASP A 90 -1.61 8.94 5.06
N ASP A 91 -2.17 9.74 5.96
CA ASP A 91 -1.63 9.91 7.30
C ASP A 91 -2.28 8.98 8.34
N THR A 92 -1.76 9.00 9.56
CA THR A 92 -2.20 8.12 10.65
C THR A 92 -3.61 8.42 11.16
N SER A 93 -4.26 9.49 10.70
CA SER A 93 -5.69 9.71 10.94
C SER A 93 -6.60 8.85 10.06
N ASN A 94 -6.04 8.14 9.07
CA ASN A 94 -6.80 7.24 8.21
C ASN A 94 -7.55 6.17 9.05
N PRO A 95 -8.88 6.01 8.89
CA PRO A 95 -9.65 5.02 9.64
C PRO A 95 -9.14 3.57 9.51
N LEU A 96 -8.58 3.22 8.35
CA LEU A 96 -7.96 1.91 8.12
C LEU A 96 -6.76 1.70 9.04
N PHE A 97 -5.92 2.73 9.25
CA PHE A 97 -4.78 2.66 10.17
C PHE A 97 -5.23 2.24 11.57
N ASN A 98 -6.30 2.85 12.07
CA ASN A 98 -6.84 2.54 13.40
C ASN A 98 -7.39 1.12 13.49
N LEU A 99 -8.00 0.61 12.42
CA LEU A 99 -8.49 -0.77 12.35
C LEU A 99 -7.34 -1.79 12.38
N PHE A 100 -6.25 -1.51 11.64
CA PHE A 100 -5.07 -2.37 11.62
C PHE A 100 -4.27 -2.30 12.92
N ASN A 101 -4.01 -1.12 13.47
CA ASN A 101 -3.25 -0.98 14.72
C ASN A 101 -3.95 -1.63 15.91
N LYS A 102 -5.28 -1.52 16.00
CA LYS A 102 -6.06 -2.23 17.04
C LYS A 102 -5.92 -3.75 16.92
N THR A 103 -5.80 -4.26 15.69
CA THR A 103 -5.66 -5.70 15.43
C THR A 103 -4.22 -6.19 15.69
N LEU A 104 -3.19 -5.42 15.32
CA LEU A 104 -1.77 -5.79 15.51
C LEU A 104 -1.30 -5.66 16.96
N SER A 105 -1.89 -4.74 17.74
CA SER A 105 -1.62 -4.59 19.18
C SER A 105 -1.97 -5.84 20.01
N THR A 106 -2.64 -6.83 19.40
CA THR A 106 -2.89 -8.16 19.99
C THR A 106 -1.73 -9.16 19.78
N GLY A 107 -0.57 -8.70 19.31
CA GLY A 107 0.69 -9.45 19.39
C GLY A 107 1.01 -10.39 18.21
N LYS A 108 0.32 -10.27 17.07
CA LYS A 108 0.68 -11.01 15.84
C LYS A 108 1.30 -10.06 14.83
N LYS A 109 2.56 -10.31 14.46
CA LYS A 109 3.23 -9.67 13.31
C LYS A 109 2.61 -10.30 12.06
N ILE A 110 1.64 -9.63 11.44
CA ILE A 110 0.91 -10.19 10.28
C ILE A 110 1.45 -9.55 9.00
N THR A 111 2.24 -10.31 8.23
CA THR A 111 2.65 -9.97 6.87
C THR A 111 1.63 -10.55 5.88
N GLY A 112 1.08 -9.73 4.98
CA GLY A 112 0.28 -10.21 3.85
C GLY A 112 -1.23 -10.34 4.07
N ILE A 113 -1.89 -9.40 4.78
CA ILE A 113 -3.35 -9.42 4.89
C ILE A 113 -3.98 -9.07 3.53
N ARG A 114 -4.64 -10.06 2.91
CA ARG A 114 -5.66 -9.87 1.87
C ARG A 114 -7.02 -9.71 2.55
N LEU A 115 -7.51 -8.48 2.69
CA LEU A 115 -8.91 -8.25 3.06
C LEU A 115 -9.78 -8.29 1.80
N SER A 116 -10.04 -9.48 1.28
CA SER A 116 -11.10 -9.64 0.28
C SER A 116 -12.41 -9.96 1.00
N LYS A 117 -13.43 -9.11 0.81
CA LYS A 117 -14.82 -9.25 1.29
C LYS A 117 -15.11 -8.84 2.74
N ASN A 118 -14.66 -7.65 3.15
CA ASN A 118 -15.26 -7.04 4.34
C ASN A 118 -16.34 -6.05 3.91
N THR A 119 -17.58 -6.53 3.88
CA THR A 119 -18.74 -5.67 4.10
C THR A 119 -18.64 -5.20 5.54
N ILE A 120 -18.20 -3.97 5.77
CA ILE A 120 -18.40 -3.31 7.07
C ILE A 120 -19.86 -2.83 7.03
N ASN A 121 -20.80 -3.72 7.37
CA ASN A 121 -22.22 -3.38 7.47
C ASN A 121 -22.52 -2.78 8.85
N GLY A 122 -23.08 -1.59 8.83
CA GLY A 122 -23.64 -0.85 9.96
C GLY A 122 -23.79 0.62 9.60
#